data_AF-A0A8J2K8E8-F1
#
_entry.id   AF-A0A8J2K8E8-F1
#
_cell.length_a   1.000
_cell.length_b   1.000
_cell.length_c   1.000
_cell.angle_alpha   90.00
_cell.angle_beta   90.00
_cell.angle_gamma   90.00
#
_symmetry.space_group_name_H-M   'P 1'
#
loop_
_entity.id
_entity.type
_entity.pdbx_description
1 polymer ?
#
loop_
_entity_poly.entity_id
_entity_poly.type
_entity_poly.pdbx_seq_one_letter_code
_entity_poly.pdbx_strand_id
1 'polypeptide(L)'
;VTVVLGSVCNVENKYLFSQADASFGVEPMYPQACQKQQVFIPTFPSPTEVAMLMTSMPCSLFFKRTEQLAFYPLIAQARHYMNNCVRNTFQFWCCCQVTLVVLGLVATLILLPPLYTLGDSIWMVALVIPAMSVGLAFSIMDRIEDDVMSRASWKNQWVLDRQIVMYAFWFYGMKFIPSLVNVVSMAVFNLTWICQNMTNSTCSWVYPINKSGGQGSQCTPSLPAHSVSNWACENAEKLLFVQQFSLFFLVLYCVMISSCFVYRSKYLWEKNPLFNRVWLGTSSGV
;
A
#
# COMPACT_ATOMS: atom_id res chain seq x y z
N VAL A 1 10.94 -23.42 -1.14
CA VAL A 1 11.65 -22.65 -0.10
C VAL A 1 12.50 -23.62 0.68
N THR A 2 13.78 -23.68 0.35
CA THR A 2 14.80 -24.45 1.06
C THR A 2 15.64 -23.50 1.90
N VAL A 3 15.88 -23.87 3.16
CA VAL A 3 16.72 -23.10 4.07
C VAL A 3 17.92 -23.96 4.44
N VAL A 4 19.12 -23.43 4.25
CA VAL A 4 20.37 -24.13 4.58
C VAL A 4 20.99 -23.49 5.82
N LEU A 5 21.28 -24.32 6.82
CA LEU A 5 22.05 -23.95 8.00
C LEU A 5 23.41 -24.64 7.91
N GLY A 6 24.50 -23.87 8.01
CA GLY A 6 25.84 -24.44 7.87
C GLY A 6 26.92 -23.63 8.56
N SER A 7 28.06 -24.28 8.79
CA SER A 7 29.22 -23.61 9.37
C SER A 7 29.91 -22.71 8.34
N VAL A 8 30.28 -21.50 8.74
CA VAL A 8 31.06 -20.57 7.90
C VAL A 8 32.54 -20.92 7.83
N CYS A 9 33.04 -21.77 8.72
CA CYS A 9 34.44 -22.22 8.66
C CYS A 9 34.72 -23.14 7.47
N ASN A 10 33.68 -23.74 6.89
CA ASN A 10 33.83 -24.59 5.72
C ASN A 10 33.62 -23.78 4.43
N VAL A 11 34.68 -23.62 3.64
CA VAL A 11 34.65 -22.90 2.36
C VAL A 11 33.73 -23.57 1.34
N GLU A 12 33.52 -24.89 1.42
CA GLU A 12 32.64 -25.61 0.49
C GLU A 12 31.16 -25.22 0.67
N ASN A 13 30.77 -24.83 1.89
CA ASN A 13 29.41 -24.42 2.19
C ASN A 13 29.00 -23.12 1.47
N LYS A 14 29.97 -22.31 1.00
CA LYS A 14 29.67 -21.06 0.27
C LYS A 14 28.77 -21.28 -0.95
N TYR A 15 28.97 -22.40 -1.66
CA TYR A 15 28.17 -22.74 -2.84
C TYR A 15 26.74 -23.11 -2.42
N LEU A 16 26.59 -23.89 -1.35
CA LEU A 16 25.29 -24.24 -0.79
C LEU A 16 24.53 -23.01 -0.28
N PHE A 17 25.23 -22.09 0.39
CA PHE A 17 24.65 -20.85 0.88
C PHE A 17 24.13 -19.97 -0.27
N SER A 18 24.82 -19.95 -1.40
CA SER A 18 24.41 -19.19 -2.59
C SER A 18 23.25 -19.83 -3.38
N GLN A 19 23.05 -21.15 -3.26
CA GLN A 19 21.99 -21.86 -3.99
C GLN A 19 20.66 -21.94 -3.21
N ALA A 20 20.70 -21.79 -1.89
CA ALA A 20 19.51 -21.85 -1.06
C ALA A 20 18.62 -20.61 -1.22
N ASP A 21 17.30 -20.75 -1.04
CA ASP A 21 16.38 -19.60 -1.01
C ASP A 21 16.68 -18.67 0.18
N ALA A 22 17.15 -19.25 1.30
CA ALA A 22 17.73 -18.53 2.42
C ALA A 22 18.82 -19.37 3.07
N SER A 23 19.89 -18.72 3.52
CA SER A 23 21.06 -19.38 4.10
C SER A 23 21.50 -18.73 5.40
N PHE A 24 21.84 -19.58 6.37
CA PHE A 24 22.23 -19.22 7.71
C PHE A 24 23.65 -19.73 7.97
N GLY A 25 24.59 -18.80 8.04
CA GLY A 25 25.98 -19.06 8.40
C GLY A 25 26.14 -19.03 9.92
N VAL A 26 26.66 -20.11 10.51
CA VAL A 26 26.90 -20.20 11.95
C VAL A 26 28.40 -20.30 12.21
N GLU A 27 28.90 -19.44 13.10
CA GLU A 27 30.22 -19.61 13.68
C GLU A 27 30.25 -20.87 14.55
N PRO A 28 31.04 -21.91 14.21
CA PRO A 28 31.05 -23.16 14.95
C PRO A 28 31.68 -22.98 16.33
N MET A 29 31.25 -23.81 17.28
CA MET A 29 31.98 -23.91 18.54
C MET A 29 33.33 -24.59 18.31
N TYR A 30 34.41 -23.86 18.59
CA TYR A 30 35.72 -24.50 18.74
C TYR A 30 35.68 -25.51 19.90
N PRO A 31 36.40 -26.63 19.81
CA PRO A 31 36.47 -27.61 20.90
C PRO A 31 37.20 -27.02 22.12
N GLN A 32 36.49 -26.23 22.93
CA GLN A 32 37.04 -25.58 24.12
C GLN A 32 37.00 -26.47 25.36
N ALA A 33 36.27 -27.60 25.31
CA ALA A 33 36.12 -28.51 26.45
C ALA A 33 37.45 -29.13 26.93
N CYS A 34 38.48 -29.16 26.09
CA CYS A 34 39.79 -29.72 26.43
C CYS A 34 40.92 -28.68 26.46
N GLN A 35 40.61 -27.39 26.28
CA GLN A 35 41.62 -26.34 26.12
C GLN A 35 42.02 -25.75 27.47
N LYS A 36 43.26 -26.00 27.88
CA LYS A 36 43.84 -25.50 29.16
C LYS A 36 44.39 -24.07 29.09
N GLN A 37 44.40 -23.47 27.90
CA GLN A 37 45.03 -22.18 27.64
C GLN A 37 43.96 -21.11 27.43
N GLN A 38 44.20 -19.90 27.94
CA GLN A 38 43.26 -18.79 27.82
C GLN A 38 42.99 -18.43 26.35
N VAL A 39 41.76 -18.03 26.06
CA VAL A 39 41.32 -17.63 24.71
C VAL A 39 42.14 -16.41 24.29
N PHE A 40 42.92 -16.55 23.23
CA PHE A 40 43.63 -15.42 22.62
C PHE A 40 42.60 -14.43 22.09
N ILE A 41 42.64 -13.19 22.58
CA ILE A 41 41.80 -12.09 22.10
C ILE A 41 42.68 -11.28 21.15
N PRO A 42 42.58 -11.50 19.83
CA PRO A 42 43.45 -10.82 18.91
C PRO A 42 43.09 -9.32 18.85
N THR A 43 44.11 -8.46 18.82
CA THR A 43 43.96 -6.99 18.65
C THR A 43 43.57 -6.60 17.22
N PHE A 44 43.74 -7.53 16.27
CA PHE A 44 43.44 -7.39 14.85
C PHE A 44 42.57 -8.57 14.40
N PRO A 45 41.74 -8.43 13.36
CA PRO A 45 40.94 -9.55 12.87
C PRO A 45 41.86 -10.70 12.48
N SER A 46 41.63 -11.86 13.10
CA SER A 46 42.39 -13.06 12.81
C SER A 46 42.17 -13.47 11.35
N PRO A 47 43.17 -14.07 10.66
CA PRO A 47 42.98 -14.57 9.30
C PRO A 47 41.78 -15.51 9.17
N THR A 48 41.46 -16.24 10.24
CA THR A 48 40.28 -17.09 10.38
C THR A 48 38.97 -16.30 10.38
N GLU A 49 38.89 -15.18 11.11
CA GLU A 49 37.70 -14.32 11.10
C GLU A 49 37.47 -13.68 9.73
N VAL A 50 38.54 -13.25 9.06
CA VAL A 50 38.46 -12.72 7.70
C VAL A 50 37.96 -13.79 6.72
N ALA A 51 38.49 -15.01 6.83
CA ALA A 51 38.04 -16.14 6.02
C ALA A 51 36.55 -16.46 6.26
N MET A 52 36.09 -16.45 7.51
CA MET A 52 34.68 -16.66 7.85
C MET A 52 33.77 -15.56 7.30
N LEU A 53 34.21 -14.30 7.32
CA LEU A 53 33.43 -13.20 6.77
C LEU A 53 33.25 -13.34 5.24
N MET A 54 34.31 -13.80 4.57
CA MET A 54 34.30 -14.05 3.12
C MET A 54 33.37 -15.23 2.75
N THR A 55 33.37 -16.30 3.55
CA THR A 55 32.51 -17.47 3.32
C THR A 55 31.06 -17.23 3.76
N SER A 56 30.81 -16.31 4.68
CA SER A 56 29.47 -15.91 5.12
C SER A 56 28.82 -14.84 4.24
N MET A 57 29.58 -14.20 3.33
CA MET A 57 29.05 -13.19 2.40
C MET A 57 27.80 -13.63 1.61
N PRO A 58 27.69 -14.87 1.09
CA PRO A 58 26.48 -15.34 0.42
C PRO A 58 25.32 -15.68 1.37
N CYS A 59 25.52 -15.63 2.70
CA CYS A 59 24.48 -15.96 3.67
C CYS A 59 23.47 -14.83 3.84
N SER A 60 22.19 -15.18 3.96
CA SER A 60 21.13 -14.22 4.31
C SER A 60 21.27 -13.70 5.74
N LEU A 61 21.68 -14.58 6.68
CA LEU A 61 22.03 -14.21 8.05
C LEU A 61 23.30 -14.92 8.50
N PHE A 62 24.10 -14.23 9.30
CA PHE A 62 25.31 -14.74 9.93
C PHE A 62 25.20 -14.63 11.45
N PHE A 63 25.47 -15.74 12.15
CA PHE A 63 25.35 -15.84 13.60
C PHE A 63 26.72 -16.03 14.24
N LYS A 64 27.02 -15.17 15.22
CA LYS A 64 28.18 -15.32 16.10
C LYS A 64 27.83 -16.22 17.29
N ARG A 65 28.85 -16.90 17.82
CA ARG A 65 28.74 -17.83 18.96
C ARG A 65 28.01 -17.25 20.19
N THR A 66 28.12 -15.95 20.41
CA THR A 66 27.59 -15.25 21.59
C THR A 66 26.11 -14.91 21.49
N GLU A 67 25.51 -15.01 20.31
CA GLU A 67 24.10 -14.67 20.11
C GLU A 67 23.23 -15.94 20.22
N GLN A 68 22.54 -16.09 21.35
CA GLN A 68 21.49 -17.10 21.50
C GLN A 68 20.23 -16.63 20.77
N LEU A 69 20.19 -16.75 19.44
CA LEU A 69 18.99 -16.41 18.70
C LEU A 69 18.05 -17.61 18.61
N ALA A 70 16.79 -17.41 18.98
CA ALA A 70 15.76 -18.40 18.75
C ALA A 70 15.27 -18.29 17.28
N PHE A 71 15.46 -19.35 16.50
CA PHE A 71 14.94 -19.42 15.12
C PHE A 71 13.42 -19.27 15.06
N TYR A 72 12.72 -19.73 16.10
CA TYR A 72 11.27 -19.68 16.19
C TYR A 72 10.70 -18.25 16.08
N PRO A 73 11.05 -17.27 16.94
CA PRO A 73 10.55 -15.90 16.82
C PRO A 73 10.98 -15.21 15.53
N LEU A 74 12.17 -15.50 15.00
CA LEU A 74 12.62 -14.95 13.72
C LEU A 74 11.71 -15.41 12.56
N ILE A 75 11.42 -16.72 12.50
CA ILE A 75 10.52 -17.28 11.49
C ILE A 75 9.08 -16.77 11.69
N ALA A 76 8.62 -16.68 12.94
CA ALA A 76 7.30 -16.12 13.26
C ALA A 76 7.17 -14.66 12.79
N GLN A 77 8.19 -13.83 13.05
CA GLN A 77 8.22 -12.44 12.62
C GLN A 77 8.27 -12.31 11.09
N ALA A 78 9.08 -13.11 10.41
CA ALA A 78 9.15 -13.11 8.95
C ALA A 78 7.81 -13.50 8.30
N ARG A 79 7.14 -14.52 8.84
CA ARG A 79 5.80 -14.94 8.39
C ARG A 79 4.76 -13.85 8.63
N HIS A 80 4.80 -13.22 9.81
CA HIS A 80 3.91 -12.13 10.15
C HIS A 80 4.09 -10.94 9.20
N TYR A 81 5.35 -10.56 8.96
CA TYR A 81 5.70 -9.49 8.04
C TYR A 81 5.20 -9.76 6.62
N MET A 82 5.48 -10.94 6.06
CA MET A 82 5.15 -11.19 4.65
C MET A 82 3.65 -11.46 4.43
N ASN A 83 3.02 -12.27 5.29
CA ASN A 83 1.63 -12.73 5.08
C ASN A 83 0.59 -11.70 5.52
N ASN A 84 0.87 -10.96 6.61
CA ASN A 84 -0.06 -9.97 7.14
C ASN A 84 0.35 -8.58 6.68
N CYS A 85 1.56 -8.11 7.00
CA CYS A 85 1.95 -6.73 6.74
C CYS A 85 2.08 -6.43 5.23
N VAL A 86 3.03 -7.03 4.53
CA VAL A 86 3.29 -6.75 3.11
C VAL A 86 2.05 -7.02 2.26
N ARG A 87 1.39 -8.18 2.46
CA ARG A 87 0.21 -8.53 1.66
C ARG A 87 -0.95 -7.58 1.88
N ASN A 88 -1.31 -7.26 3.13
CA ASN A 88 -2.47 -6.40 3.38
C ASN A 88 -2.19 -4.97 2.92
N THR A 89 -0.98 -4.48 3.16
CA THR A 89 -0.57 -3.14 2.72
C THR A 89 -0.52 -3.03 1.20
N PHE A 90 0.13 -3.99 0.52
CA PHE A 90 0.18 -4.00 -0.94
C PHE A 90 -1.21 -4.08 -1.56
N GLN A 91 -2.07 -4.92 -0.98
CA GLN A 91 -3.45 -5.05 -1.42
C GLN A 91 -4.23 -3.73 -1.27
N PHE A 92 -4.15 -3.09 -0.10
CA PHE A 92 -4.77 -1.78 0.12
C PHE A 92 -4.27 -0.74 -0.89
N TRP A 93 -2.95 -0.67 -1.07
CA TRP A 93 -2.30 0.22 -2.03
C TRP A 93 -2.85 0.00 -3.44
N CYS A 94 -2.83 -1.23 -3.95
CA CYS A 94 -3.38 -1.55 -5.28
C CYS A 94 -4.86 -1.19 -5.41
N CYS A 95 -5.68 -1.50 -4.40
CA CYS A 95 -7.11 -1.20 -4.46
C CYS A 95 -7.40 0.31 -4.50
N CYS A 96 -6.67 1.11 -3.72
CA CYS A 96 -6.78 2.57 -3.78
C CYS A 96 -6.41 3.12 -5.16
N GLN A 97 -5.33 2.61 -5.77
CA GLN A 97 -4.93 2.99 -7.13
C GLN A 97 -6.00 2.62 -8.16
N VAL A 98 -6.51 1.40 -8.12
CA VAL A 98 -7.58 0.95 -9.03
C VAL A 98 -8.85 1.79 -8.84
N THR A 99 -9.21 2.13 -7.61
CA THR A 99 -10.41 2.94 -7.33
C THR A 99 -10.29 4.34 -7.92
N LEU A 100 -9.12 4.99 -7.82
CA LEU A 100 -8.87 6.28 -8.47
C LEU A 100 -9.10 6.21 -9.98
N VAL A 101 -8.51 5.21 -10.64
CA VAL A 101 -8.64 5.01 -12.08
C VAL A 101 -10.09 4.74 -12.46
N VAL A 102 -10.78 3.85 -11.73
CA VAL A 102 -12.20 3.54 -11.98
C VAL A 102 -13.08 4.77 -11.79
N LEU A 103 -12.84 5.61 -10.78
CA LEU A 103 -13.58 6.88 -10.62
C LEU A 103 -13.41 7.80 -11.82
N GLY A 104 -12.18 7.94 -12.33
CA GLY A 104 -11.90 8.74 -13.52
C GLY A 104 -12.59 8.19 -14.76
N LEU A 105 -12.55 6.87 -14.96
CA LEU A 105 -13.22 6.19 -16.06
C LEU A 105 -14.75 6.30 -15.96
N VAL A 106 -15.33 6.13 -14.77
CA VAL A 106 -16.78 6.29 -14.57
C VAL A 106 -17.20 7.73 -14.81
N ALA A 107 -16.42 8.71 -14.35
CA ALA A 107 -16.69 10.11 -14.63
C ALA A 107 -16.74 10.39 -16.13
N THR A 108 -15.79 9.88 -16.92
CA THR A 108 -15.79 10.06 -18.38
C THR A 108 -16.93 9.32 -19.07
N LEU A 109 -17.28 8.10 -18.61
CA LEU A 109 -18.38 7.32 -19.17
C LEU A 109 -19.75 7.97 -18.97
N ILE A 110 -19.96 8.66 -17.84
CA ILE A 110 -21.22 9.38 -17.55
C ILE A 110 -21.13 10.83 -18.06
N LEU A 111 -20.09 11.20 -18.83
CA LEU A 111 -19.89 12.58 -19.31
C LEU A 111 -19.93 13.60 -18.16
N LEU A 112 -19.29 13.29 -17.03
CA LEU A 112 -19.07 14.25 -15.96
C LEU A 112 -17.79 15.07 -16.25
N PRO A 113 -17.73 16.33 -15.79
CA PRO A 113 -16.44 17.01 -15.64
C PRO A 113 -15.47 16.15 -14.81
N PRO A 114 -14.15 16.28 -15.02
CA PRO A 114 -13.18 15.49 -14.27
C PRO A 114 -13.39 15.69 -12.75
N LEU A 115 -13.49 14.58 -12.00
CA LEU A 115 -13.79 14.60 -10.56
C LEU A 115 -12.63 15.15 -9.70
N TYR A 116 -11.41 15.10 -10.24
CA TYR A 116 -10.20 15.56 -9.58
C TYR A 116 -9.26 16.13 -10.63
N THR A 117 -8.43 17.08 -10.24
CA THR A 117 -7.42 17.65 -11.13
C THR A 117 -6.21 16.71 -11.26
N LEU A 118 -5.35 16.97 -12.25
CA LEU A 118 -4.09 16.23 -12.38
C LEU A 118 -3.21 16.38 -11.13
N GLY A 119 -3.17 17.59 -10.55
CA GLY A 119 -2.43 17.86 -9.32
C GLY A 119 -2.94 17.02 -8.14
N ASP A 120 -4.26 16.97 -7.97
CA ASP A 120 -4.89 16.17 -6.90
C ASP A 120 -4.62 14.67 -7.08
N SER A 121 -4.65 14.18 -8.33
CA SER A 121 -4.36 12.77 -8.61
C SER A 121 -2.91 12.41 -8.27
N ILE A 122 -1.94 13.27 -8.61
CA ILE A 122 -0.54 13.06 -8.28
C ILE A 122 -0.33 13.14 -6.77
N TRP A 123 -0.95 14.10 -6.10
CA TRP A 123 -0.90 14.22 -4.65
C TRP A 123 -1.43 12.95 -3.95
N MET A 124 -2.54 12.40 -4.43
CA MET A 124 -3.11 11.15 -3.90
C MET A 124 -2.18 9.95 -4.12
N VAL A 125 -1.64 9.80 -5.33
CA VAL A 125 -0.84 8.63 -5.71
C VAL A 125 0.56 8.66 -5.11
N ALA A 126 1.18 9.84 -5.04
CA ALA A 126 2.57 10.00 -4.61
C ALA A 126 2.73 10.21 -3.10
N LEU A 127 1.75 10.86 -2.44
CA LEU A 127 1.86 11.19 -1.01
C LEU A 127 0.84 10.44 -0.18
N VAL A 128 -0.46 10.63 -0.42
CA VAL A 128 -1.52 10.12 0.47
C VAL A 128 -1.58 8.60 0.53
N ILE A 129 -1.74 7.94 -0.62
CA ILE A 129 -1.90 6.48 -0.69
C ILE A 129 -0.64 5.76 -0.18
N PRO A 130 0.59 6.13 -0.57
CA PRO A 130 1.80 5.55 -0.01
C PRO A 130 1.95 5.79 1.50
N ALA A 131 1.70 7.01 1.99
CA ALA A 131 1.79 7.31 3.42
C ALA A 131 0.82 6.48 4.25
N MET A 132 -0.45 6.35 3.82
CA MET A 132 -1.44 5.48 4.47
C MET A 132 -1.06 4.00 4.41
N SER A 133 -0.51 3.56 3.29
CA SER A 133 -0.05 2.17 3.12
C SER A 133 1.11 1.84 4.08
N VAL A 134 2.08 2.74 4.16
CA VAL A 134 3.22 2.61 5.09
C VAL A 134 2.76 2.69 6.54
N GLY A 135 1.84 3.61 6.86
CA GLY A 135 1.25 3.70 8.20
C GLY A 135 0.52 2.43 8.61
N LEU A 136 -0.23 1.84 7.69
CA LEU A 136 -0.86 0.53 7.88
C LEU A 136 0.19 -0.57 8.10
N ALA A 137 1.27 -0.60 7.32
CA ALA A 137 2.36 -1.57 7.48
C ALA A 137 2.98 -1.52 8.90
N PHE A 138 3.29 -0.32 9.38
CA PHE A 138 3.82 -0.14 10.74
C PHE A 138 2.80 -0.52 11.81
N SER A 139 1.53 -0.18 11.60
CA SER A 139 0.45 -0.52 12.53
C SER A 139 0.27 -2.03 12.69
N ILE A 140 0.47 -2.79 11.61
CA ILE A 140 0.39 -4.25 11.63
C ILE A 140 1.65 -4.79 12.31
N MET A 141 2.83 -4.26 11.96
CA MET A 141 4.12 -4.73 12.48
C MET A 141 4.26 -4.62 14.00
N ASP A 142 3.59 -3.64 14.64
CA ASP A 142 3.61 -3.43 16.09
C ASP A 142 3.13 -4.64 16.91
N ARG A 143 2.23 -5.49 16.36
CA ARG A 143 1.76 -6.69 17.05
C ARG A 143 1.90 -7.94 16.21
N ILE A 144 2.69 -8.87 16.73
CA ILE A 144 2.76 -10.24 16.21
C ILE A 144 1.54 -10.99 16.75
N GLU A 145 0.72 -11.58 15.87
CA GLU A 145 -0.36 -12.48 16.28
C GLU A 145 0.24 -13.87 16.65
N ASP A 146 -0.20 -14.45 17.77
CA ASP A 146 0.34 -15.73 18.27
C ASP A 146 0.00 -16.92 17.35
N ASP A 147 -1.03 -16.79 16.51
CA ASP A 147 -1.48 -17.83 15.58
C ASP A 147 -0.79 -17.81 14.22
N VAL A 148 0.22 -16.94 14.03
CA VAL A 148 0.96 -16.83 12.76
C VAL A 148 1.62 -18.15 12.36
N MET A 149 2.08 -18.94 13.33
CA MET A 149 2.77 -20.21 13.09
C MET A 149 1.83 -21.38 12.81
N SER A 150 0.56 -21.31 13.25
CA SER A 150 -0.44 -22.34 12.94
C SER A 150 -1.07 -22.15 11.55
N ARG A 151 -0.98 -20.94 11.00
CA ARG A 151 -1.39 -20.64 9.62
C ARG A 151 -0.37 -21.19 8.63
N ALA A 152 -0.86 -21.97 7.67
CA ALA A 152 -0.01 -22.51 6.60
C ALA A 152 0.66 -21.37 5.82
N SER A 153 1.96 -21.55 5.51
CA SER A 153 2.64 -20.68 4.57
C SER A 153 1.99 -20.78 3.20
N TRP A 154 1.89 -19.65 2.52
CA TRP A 154 1.51 -19.65 1.12
C TRP A 154 2.50 -20.48 0.31
N LYS A 155 1.98 -21.28 -0.62
CA LYS A 155 2.80 -22.08 -1.53
C LYS A 155 3.35 -21.15 -2.61
N ASN A 156 4.64 -21.23 -2.94
CA ASN A 156 5.24 -20.47 -4.07
C ASN A 156 4.72 -21.02 -5.42
N GLN A 157 3.42 -20.93 -5.64
CA GLN A 157 2.78 -21.23 -6.90
C GLN A 157 2.39 -19.92 -7.55
N TRP A 158 3.00 -19.65 -8.69
CA TRP A 158 2.68 -18.54 -9.58
C TRP A 158 1.44 -18.83 -10.44
N VAL A 159 0.65 -19.83 -10.06
CA VAL A 159 -0.57 -20.20 -10.78
C VAL A 159 -1.68 -19.28 -10.30
N LEU A 160 -1.91 -18.20 -11.05
CA LEU A 160 -3.04 -17.32 -10.87
C LEU A 160 -4.30 -18.08 -11.30
N ASP A 161 -4.99 -18.71 -10.35
CA ASP A 161 -6.28 -19.35 -10.63
C ASP A 161 -7.36 -18.28 -10.83
N ARG A 162 -8.20 -18.45 -11.86
CA ARG A 162 -9.38 -17.62 -12.11
C ARG A 162 -10.27 -17.53 -10.88
N GLN A 163 -10.38 -18.59 -10.09
CA GLN A 163 -11.16 -18.58 -8.85
C GLN A 163 -10.59 -17.60 -7.82
N ILE A 164 -9.27 -17.53 -7.68
CA ILE A 164 -8.58 -16.62 -6.75
C ILE A 164 -8.72 -15.16 -7.23
N VAL A 165 -8.60 -14.92 -8.54
CA VAL A 165 -8.81 -13.59 -9.12
C VAL A 165 -10.26 -13.13 -8.94
N MET A 166 -11.23 -14.00 -9.19
CA MET A 166 -12.64 -13.67 -9.06
C MET A 166 -13.03 -13.45 -7.59
N TYR A 167 -12.51 -14.27 -6.68
CA TYR A 167 -12.66 -14.06 -5.24
C TYR A 167 -12.04 -12.74 -4.78
N ALA A 168 -10.84 -12.42 -5.27
CA ALA A 168 -10.16 -11.17 -4.94
C ALA A 168 -10.92 -9.95 -5.45
N PHE A 169 -11.36 -9.98 -6.71
CA PHE A 169 -12.14 -8.90 -7.30
C PHE A 169 -13.47 -8.71 -6.57
N TRP A 170 -14.19 -9.80 -6.27
CA TRP A 170 -15.47 -9.73 -5.60
C TRP A 170 -15.34 -9.28 -4.15
N PHE A 171 -14.55 -9.96 -3.32
CA PHE A 171 -14.51 -9.65 -1.89
C PHE A 171 -13.76 -8.34 -1.58
N TYR A 172 -12.76 -7.99 -2.38
CA TYR A 172 -11.96 -6.79 -2.15
C TYR A 172 -12.44 -5.59 -2.96
N GLY A 173 -12.92 -5.77 -4.19
CA GLY A 173 -13.51 -4.70 -4.99
C GLY A 173 -14.84 -4.21 -4.42
N MET A 174 -15.69 -5.10 -3.91
CA MET A 174 -17.00 -4.73 -3.35
C MET A 174 -16.88 -3.75 -2.16
N LYS A 175 -15.76 -3.73 -1.44
CA LYS A 175 -15.52 -2.75 -0.36
C LYS A 175 -15.40 -1.31 -0.86
N PHE A 176 -14.95 -1.12 -2.10
CA PHE A 176 -14.74 0.20 -2.71
C PHE A 176 -15.94 0.68 -3.53
N ILE A 177 -16.87 -0.21 -3.90
CA ILE A 177 -18.09 0.14 -4.65
C ILE A 177 -18.93 1.20 -3.92
N PRO A 178 -19.17 1.14 -2.58
CA PRO A 178 -19.88 2.19 -1.88
C PRO A 178 -19.21 3.56 -2.01
N SER A 179 -17.87 3.59 -2.03
CA SER A 179 -17.10 4.83 -2.25
C SER A 179 -17.30 5.35 -3.67
N LEU A 180 -17.25 4.48 -4.68
CA LEU A 180 -17.53 4.84 -6.08
C LEU A 180 -18.91 5.47 -6.24
N VAL A 181 -19.94 4.80 -5.71
CA VAL A 181 -21.32 5.25 -5.82
C VAL A 181 -21.51 6.59 -5.11
N ASN A 182 -20.97 6.75 -3.89
CA ASN A 182 -21.15 7.98 -3.13
C ASN A 182 -20.41 9.18 -3.75
N VAL A 183 -19.16 9.01 -4.18
CA VAL A 183 -18.39 10.13 -4.77
C VAL A 183 -19.04 10.60 -6.07
N VAL A 184 -19.47 9.66 -6.93
CA VAL A 184 -20.13 10.01 -8.19
C VAL A 184 -21.49 10.64 -7.95
N SER A 185 -22.32 10.07 -7.06
CA SER A 185 -23.64 10.64 -6.76
C SER A 185 -23.54 12.04 -6.16
N MET A 186 -22.59 12.25 -5.24
CA MET A 186 -22.33 13.53 -4.61
C MET A 186 -21.87 14.57 -5.64
N ALA A 187 -20.98 14.20 -6.57
CA ALA A 187 -20.52 15.10 -7.61
C ALA A 187 -21.66 15.52 -8.57
N VAL A 188 -22.49 14.55 -9.01
CA VAL A 188 -23.68 14.83 -9.84
C VAL A 188 -24.63 15.76 -9.10
N PHE A 189 -24.95 15.47 -7.84
CA PHE A 189 -25.86 16.28 -7.04
C PHE A 189 -25.35 17.71 -6.86
N ASN A 190 -24.09 17.91 -6.48
CA ASN A 190 -23.53 19.25 -6.32
C ASN A 190 -23.49 20.04 -7.63
N LEU A 191 -23.11 19.42 -8.75
CA LEU A 191 -23.07 20.12 -10.03
C LEU A 191 -24.47 20.49 -10.53
N THR A 192 -25.46 19.60 -10.37
CA THR A 192 -26.85 19.90 -10.73
C THR A 192 -27.42 21.03 -9.86
N TRP A 193 -27.15 21.02 -8.55
CA TRP A 193 -27.56 22.07 -7.63
C TRP A 193 -26.96 23.42 -7.98
N ILE A 194 -25.63 23.47 -8.15
CA ILE A 194 -24.92 24.69 -8.56
C ILE A 194 -25.47 25.20 -9.89
N CYS A 195 -25.72 24.29 -10.83
CA CYS A 195 -26.27 24.66 -12.13
C CYS A 195 -27.65 25.32 -11.99
N GLN A 196 -28.58 24.73 -11.23
CA GLN A 196 -29.93 25.26 -11.04
C GLN A 196 -29.95 26.65 -10.37
N ASN A 197 -28.96 26.93 -9.52
CA ASN A 197 -28.86 28.20 -8.82
C ASN A 197 -28.18 29.32 -9.65
N MET A 198 -27.79 29.05 -10.91
CA MET A 198 -27.24 30.07 -11.79
C MET A 198 -28.34 30.88 -12.48
N THR A 199 -28.27 32.20 -12.38
CA THR A 199 -29.28 33.13 -12.92
C THR A 199 -29.18 33.31 -14.44
N ASN A 200 -27.96 33.29 -14.98
CA ASN A 200 -27.66 33.65 -16.38
C ASN A 200 -27.64 32.46 -17.37
N SER A 201 -27.77 31.22 -16.90
CA SER A 201 -27.70 29.99 -17.69
C SER A 201 -28.88 29.05 -17.43
N THR A 202 -29.22 28.21 -18.41
CA THR A 202 -30.09 27.03 -18.30
C THR A 202 -29.24 25.77 -18.11
N CYS A 203 -29.80 24.71 -17.54
CA CYS A 203 -29.06 23.47 -17.27
C CYS A 203 -29.48 22.36 -18.21
N SER A 204 -28.52 21.78 -18.93
CA SER A 204 -28.69 20.50 -19.61
C SER A 204 -27.95 19.43 -18.80
N TRP A 205 -28.72 18.67 -18.02
CA TRP A 205 -28.22 17.69 -17.06
C TRP A 205 -27.25 18.32 -16.04
N VAL A 206 -25.94 18.17 -16.24
CA VAL A 206 -24.89 18.68 -15.36
C VAL A 206 -24.20 19.92 -15.95
N TYR A 207 -24.43 20.26 -17.22
CA TYR A 207 -23.75 21.36 -17.91
C TYR A 207 -24.60 22.62 -18.00
N PRO A 208 -24.07 23.80 -17.61
CA PRO A 208 -24.74 25.08 -17.82
C PRO A 208 -24.68 25.48 -19.30
N ILE A 209 -25.74 26.09 -19.82
CA ILE A 209 -25.90 26.63 -21.17
C ILE A 209 -26.34 28.09 -21.04
N ASN A 210 -25.68 29.03 -21.72
CA ASN A 210 -26.03 30.46 -21.58
C ASN A 210 -27.40 30.77 -22.23
N LYS A 211 -28.25 31.55 -21.54
CA LYS A 211 -29.63 31.87 -21.96
C LYS A 211 -29.70 32.78 -23.18
N SER A 212 -28.70 33.64 -23.37
CA SER A 212 -28.52 34.41 -24.60
C SER A 212 -27.66 33.57 -25.55
N GLY A 213 -28.13 33.35 -26.77
CA GLY A 213 -27.30 32.84 -27.89
C GLY A 213 -26.18 33.81 -28.30
N GLY A 214 -25.69 34.62 -27.36
CA GLY A 214 -24.55 35.50 -27.51
C GLY A 214 -23.28 34.66 -27.57
N GLN A 215 -22.44 35.01 -28.53
CA GLN A 215 -21.12 34.46 -28.82
C GLN A 215 -20.48 33.82 -27.57
N GLY A 216 -20.25 32.51 -27.63
CA GLY A 216 -19.61 31.75 -26.57
C GLY A 216 -18.39 32.51 -26.06
N SER A 217 -18.28 32.60 -24.73
CA SER A 217 -17.12 33.17 -24.06
C SER A 217 -15.88 32.52 -24.67
N GLN A 218 -15.13 33.35 -25.42
CA GLN A 218 -13.94 32.96 -26.13
C GLN A 218 -12.89 32.52 -25.11
N CYS A 219 -12.79 31.22 -24.85
CA CYS A 219 -11.51 30.63 -24.49
C CYS A 219 -10.68 30.66 -25.80
N THR A 220 -10.12 31.81 -26.16
CA THR A 220 -9.27 31.95 -27.34
C THR A 220 -7.86 31.41 -27.05
N PRO A 221 -7.11 30.93 -28.07
CA PRO A 221 -7.32 31.21 -29.49
C PRO A 221 -7.65 29.98 -30.37
N SER A 222 -8.56 30.20 -31.32
CA SER A 222 -8.62 29.54 -32.64
C SER A 222 -9.38 28.21 -32.85
N LEU A 223 -10.33 27.78 -32.02
CA LEU A 223 -11.27 26.72 -32.42
C LEU A 223 -12.76 27.10 -32.20
N PRO A 224 -13.69 26.65 -33.07
CA PRO A 224 -15.07 27.12 -33.10
C PRO A 224 -15.85 26.80 -31.81
N ALA A 225 -16.65 27.76 -31.37
CA ALA A 225 -17.35 27.85 -30.08
C ALA A 225 -18.55 26.89 -29.90
N HIS A 226 -18.40 25.60 -30.21
CA HIS A 226 -19.49 24.62 -30.08
C HIS A 226 -19.25 23.46 -29.11
N SER A 227 -18.11 23.39 -28.41
CA SER A 227 -17.84 22.21 -27.56
C SER A 227 -16.88 22.45 -26.39
N VAL A 228 -16.80 23.66 -25.83
CA VAL A 228 -16.04 23.87 -24.59
C VAL A 228 -17.00 23.73 -23.42
N SER A 229 -16.70 22.78 -22.53
CA SER A 229 -17.33 22.63 -21.23
C SER A 229 -17.36 24.00 -20.50
N ASN A 230 -18.55 24.59 -20.36
CA ASN A 230 -18.76 25.89 -19.68
C ASN A 230 -18.26 25.90 -18.21
N TRP A 231 -17.97 24.72 -17.65
CA TRP A 231 -17.33 24.59 -16.34
C TRP A 231 -15.86 25.02 -16.33
N ALA A 232 -15.10 24.78 -17.40
CA ALA A 232 -13.65 24.96 -17.37
C ALA A 232 -13.19 26.42 -17.54
N CYS A 233 -14.00 27.28 -18.16
CA CYS A 233 -13.64 28.68 -18.40
C CYS A 233 -14.38 29.64 -17.46
N GLU A 234 -15.71 29.69 -17.51
CA GLU A 234 -16.50 30.72 -16.80
C GLU A 234 -16.86 30.31 -15.37
N ASN A 235 -16.96 29.00 -15.08
CA ASN A 235 -17.37 28.47 -13.78
C ASN A 235 -16.28 27.59 -13.12
N ALA A 236 -15.01 27.86 -13.42
CA ALA A 236 -13.89 27.02 -12.99
C ALA A 236 -13.77 26.94 -11.46
N GLU A 237 -14.03 28.05 -10.76
CA GLU A 237 -14.02 28.11 -9.29
C GLU A 237 -15.08 27.19 -8.66
N LYS A 238 -16.28 27.12 -9.27
CA LYS A 238 -17.39 26.28 -8.80
C LYS A 238 -17.10 24.80 -9.07
N LEU A 239 -16.46 24.50 -10.20
CA LEU A 239 -16.01 23.15 -10.50
C LEU A 239 -14.94 22.68 -9.52
N LEU A 240 -13.95 23.54 -9.23
CA LEU A 240 -12.88 23.26 -8.28
C LEU A 240 -13.42 22.96 -6.88
N PHE A 241 -14.45 23.67 -6.43
CA PHE A 241 -15.14 23.38 -5.17
C PHE A 241 -15.70 21.94 -5.15
N VAL A 242 -16.41 21.52 -6.20
CA VAL A 242 -16.96 20.15 -6.29
C VAL A 242 -15.84 19.11 -6.32
N GLN A 243 -14.74 19.38 -7.02
CA GLN A 243 -13.58 18.49 -7.09
C GLN A 243 -12.92 18.31 -5.72
N GLN A 244 -12.64 19.41 -5.02
CA GLN A 244 -12.05 19.38 -3.68
C GLN A 244 -12.97 18.70 -2.65
N PHE A 245 -14.27 18.96 -2.73
CA PHE A 245 -15.25 18.30 -1.87
C PHE A 245 -15.30 16.79 -2.11
N SER A 246 -15.31 16.36 -3.37
CA SER A 246 -15.28 14.95 -3.75
C SER A 246 -13.98 14.26 -3.32
N LEU A 247 -12.84 14.96 -3.45
CA LEU A 247 -11.53 14.50 -3.01
C LEU A 247 -11.48 14.29 -1.50
N PHE A 248 -12.06 15.21 -0.71
CA PHE A 248 -12.13 15.07 0.75
C PHE A 248 -12.85 13.78 1.17
N PHE A 249 -14.02 13.49 0.59
CA PHE A 249 -14.72 12.23 0.87
C PHE A 249 -13.93 11.01 0.44
N LEU A 250 -13.23 11.09 -0.70
CA LEU A 250 -12.39 10.00 -1.18
C LEU A 250 -11.25 9.68 -0.18
N VAL A 251 -10.61 10.71 0.38
CA VAL A 251 -9.58 10.55 1.42
C VAL A 251 -10.18 9.90 2.67
N LEU A 252 -11.34 10.38 3.14
CA LEU A 252 -12.04 9.78 4.28
C LEU A 252 -12.39 8.31 4.03
N TYR A 253 -12.81 7.96 2.81
CA TYR A 253 -13.06 6.57 2.44
C TYR A 253 -11.79 5.72 2.48
N CYS A 254 -10.66 6.24 2.02
CA CYS A 254 -9.38 5.55 2.10
C CYS A 254 -8.99 5.29 3.56
N VAL A 255 -9.19 6.27 4.46
CA VAL A 255 -8.97 6.11 5.91
C VAL A 255 -9.89 5.02 6.49
N MET A 256 -11.20 5.08 6.21
CA MET A 256 -12.17 4.10 6.69
C MET A 256 -11.85 2.68 6.20
N ILE A 257 -11.47 2.55 4.94
CA ILE A 257 -11.09 1.25 4.38
C ILE A 257 -9.77 0.75 4.99
N SER A 258 -8.78 1.63 5.20
CA SER A 258 -7.51 1.26 5.83
C SER A 258 -7.72 0.65 7.23
N SER A 259 -8.69 1.19 7.99
CA SER A 259 -9.06 0.69 9.32
C SER A 259 -9.47 -0.80 9.30
N CYS A 260 -10.09 -1.24 8.21
CA CYS A 260 -10.52 -2.62 8.01
C CYS A 260 -9.36 -3.58 7.69
N PHE A 261 -8.19 -3.06 7.33
CA PHE A 261 -6.99 -3.85 7.05
C PHE A 261 -6.06 -3.97 8.27
N VAL A 262 -6.24 -3.13 9.30
CA VAL A 262 -5.42 -3.16 10.54
C VAL A 262 -5.53 -4.52 11.23
N TYR A 263 -6.75 -5.03 11.40
CA TYR A 263 -7.02 -6.33 12.01
C TYR A 263 -7.80 -7.23 11.05
N ARG A 264 -7.13 -7.73 10.01
CA ARG A 264 -7.78 -8.49 8.92
C ARG A 264 -8.55 -9.73 9.38
N SER A 265 -8.04 -10.42 10.40
CA SER A 265 -8.58 -11.69 10.91
C SER A 265 -9.74 -11.49 11.90
N LYS A 266 -9.98 -10.26 12.36
CA LYS A 266 -10.93 -9.93 13.43
C LYS A 266 -11.96 -8.93 12.95
N TYR A 267 -13.16 -9.03 13.52
CA TYR A 267 -14.18 -8.03 13.27
C TYR A 267 -13.85 -6.71 13.99
N LEU A 268 -14.26 -5.58 13.41
CA LEU A 268 -14.08 -4.24 13.99
C LEU A 268 -14.64 -4.12 15.42
N TRP A 269 -15.72 -4.86 15.69
CA TRP A 269 -16.38 -4.93 16.99
C TRP A 269 -15.56 -5.70 18.04
N GLU A 270 -14.78 -6.69 17.61
CA GLU A 270 -13.91 -7.46 18.49
C GLU A 270 -12.63 -6.68 18.79
N LYS A 271 -12.11 -5.95 17.79
CA LYS A 271 -10.89 -5.17 17.94
C LYS A 271 -10.96 -3.87 17.16
N ASN A 272 -11.06 -2.78 17.92
CA ASN A 272 -11.19 -1.45 17.36
C ASN A 272 -9.80 -0.92 16.90
N PRO A 273 -9.64 -0.50 15.64
CA PRO A 273 -8.39 0.05 15.11
C PRO A 273 -7.97 1.36 15.79
N LEU A 274 -8.89 2.10 16.42
CA LEU A 274 -8.60 3.35 17.13
C LEU A 274 -7.64 3.17 18.32
N PHE A 275 -7.52 1.96 18.88
CA PHE A 275 -6.55 1.68 19.93
C PHE A 275 -5.12 1.56 19.40
N ASN A 276 -4.93 1.43 18.08
CA ASN A 276 -3.62 1.39 17.46
C ASN A 276 -3.11 2.83 17.24
N ARG A 277 -2.21 3.28 18.11
CA ARG A 277 -1.65 4.64 18.06
C ARG A 277 -0.92 4.93 16.75
N VAL A 278 -0.27 3.94 16.14
CA VAL A 278 0.48 4.10 14.88
C VAL A 278 -0.49 4.34 13.71
N TRP A 279 -1.56 3.54 13.64
CA TRP A 279 -2.60 3.76 12.63
C TRP A 279 -3.36 5.07 12.85
N LEU A 280 -3.67 5.42 14.10
CA LEU A 280 -4.33 6.68 14.44
C LEU A 280 -3.47 7.88 14.05
N GLY A 281 -2.17 7.86 14.39
CA GLY A 281 -1.26 8.96 14.06
C GLY A 281 -1.08 9.15 12.56
N THR A 282 -1.05 8.07 11.79
CA THR A 282 -0.94 8.12 10.33
C THR A 282 -2.25 8.55 9.67
N SER A 283 -3.39 8.10 10.18
CA SER A 283 -4.71 8.49 9.67
C SER A 283 -5.09 9.93 9.99
N SER A 284 -4.63 10.48 11.12
CA SER A 284 -4.86 11.88 11.49
C SER A 284 -3.91 12.85 10.81
N GLY A 285 -2.80 12.36 10.25
CA GLY A 285 -1.79 13.18 9.55
C GLY A 285 -2.08 13.39 8.06
N VAL A 286 -3.10 12.72 7.53
CA VAL A 286 -3.57 12.78 6.14
C VAL A 286 -4.87 13.58 6.09
#